data_AF-A0AAV5LZI3-F1
#
_entry.id   AF-A0AAV5LZI3-F1
#
_cell.length_a   1.000
_cell.length_b   1.000
_cell.length_c   1.000
_cell.angle_alpha   90.00
_cell.angle_beta   90.00
_cell.angle_gamma   90.00
#
_symmetry.space_group_name_H-M   'P 1'
#
loop_
_entity.id
_entity.type
_entity.pdbx_description
1 polymer ?
#
loop_
_entity_poly.entity_id
_entity_poly.type
_entity_poly.pdbx_seq_one_letter_code
_entity_poly.pdbx_strand_id
1 'polypeptide(L)'
;METDPDDKLWKVDSQARPRDDNDFDRAMSFLLKNLSVRAATGGPLFKFAAGLTESSQRIYAMVQCTRDLSQQNCSACLATGSNRMRAICYGITGCRIVQPSCFLRYEINLFLDNPANITIVPFSPPSPSPTEPSPSPTEGKGNNTSHTTRTIIISVGALLLVVQLLVLWIIFRQRKAKETVETTNNFSEENKLGQGGFGTVYKGRLPIGQDIAVKRFSSNSRQGDEEFKNEVLLVAKLQHRNLVRLIGFCLEGEERLLIYEFVPNSSLDQFIFGMEKLERRDGSKSHRSNFKE
;
A
#
# COMPACT_ATOMS: atom_id res chain seq x y z
N MET A 1 15.91 -7.24 17.92
CA MET A 1 14.51 -7.68 18.03
C MET A 1 14.01 -7.77 16.60
N GLU A 2 14.21 -8.94 15.99
CA GLU A 2 13.73 -9.24 14.64
C GLU A 2 12.22 -9.10 14.62
N THR A 3 11.74 -8.05 13.96
CA THR A 3 10.32 -7.92 13.63
C THR A 3 10.09 -8.69 12.33
N ASP A 4 9.28 -9.74 12.46
CA ASP A 4 8.73 -10.60 11.42
C ASP A 4 8.46 -9.86 10.07
N PRO A 5 9.03 -10.31 8.94
CA PRO A 5 8.81 -9.73 7.62
C PRO A 5 7.37 -9.84 7.08
N ASP A 6 6.51 -10.66 7.70
CA ASP A 6 5.18 -10.98 7.17
C ASP A 6 4.02 -10.14 7.74
N ASP A 7 4.28 -9.24 8.70
CA ASP A 7 3.21 -8.50 9.42
C ASP A 7 2.59 -7.31 8.65
N LYS A 8 3.03 -7.03 7.41
CA LYS A 8 2.59 -5.83 6.66
C LYS A 8 2.29 -6.08 5.20
N LEU A 9 1.33 -6.96 4.92
CA LEU A 9 0.87 -7.20 3.57
C LEU A 9 -0.66 -7.36 3.54
N TRP A 10 -1.34 -6.20 3.52
CA TRP A 10 -2.73 -5.93 3.11
C TRP A 10 -3.69 -7.13 3.07
N LYS A 11 -4.31 -7.43 4.22
CA LYS A 11 -5.61 -8.13 4.25
C LYS A 11 -6.70 -7.10 3.96
N VAL A 12 -7.05 -6.95 2.69
CA VAL A 12 -8.32 -6.30 2.30
C VAL A 12 -9.45 -7.24 2.73
N ASP A 13 -10.54 -6.66 3.25
CA ASP A 13 -11.79 -7.31 3.70
C ASP A 13 -12.10 -8.62 2.94
N SER A 14 -11.60 -9.73 3.49
CA SER A 14 -11.66 -11.04 2.86
C SER A 14 -12.25 -12.00 3.88
N GLN A 15 -13.36 -12.62 3.50
CA GLN A 15 -13.99 -13.65 4.32
C GLN A 15 -13.02 -14.83 4.46
N ALA A 16 -12.93 -15.38 5.67
CA ALA A 16 -12.17 -16.60 5.90
C ALA A 16 -12.79 -17.75 5.09
N ARG A 17 -11.98 -18.45 4.30
CA ARG A 17 -12.36 -19.70 3.64
C ARG A 17 -12.00 -20.89 4.54
N PRO A 18 -12.78 -21.99 4.54
CA PRO A 18 -12.32 -23.27 5.07
C PRO A 18 -10.91 -23.63 4.57
N ARG A 19 -10.04 -24.08 5.49
CA ARG A 19 -8.61 -24.37 5.22
C ARG A 19 -8.37 -25.50 4.22
N ASP A 20 -9.36 -26.34 3.94
CA ASP A 20 -9.18 -27.59 3.21
C ASP A 20 -9.45 -27.50 1.69
N ASP A 21 -9.60 -26.29 1.16
CA ASP A 21 -9.87 -26.07 -0.27
C ASP A 21 -8.59 -26.06 -1.10
N ASN A 22 -7.92 -27.21 -1.15
CA ASN A 22 -6.70 -27.43 -1.94
C ASN A 22 -6.93 -27.21 -3.45
N ASP A 23 -8.18 -27.37 -3.90
CA ASP A 23 -8.56 -27.16 -5.29
C ASP A 23 -8.60 -25.67 -5.64
N PHE A 24 -9.09 -24.81 -4.74
CA PHE A 24 -9.02 -23.36 -4.92
C PHE A 24 -7.57 -22.88 -5.06
N ASP A 25 -6.67 -23.29 -4.17
CA ASP A 25 -5.28 -22.83 -4.18
C ASP A 25 -4.55 -23.27 -5.46
N ARG A 26 -4.88 -24.47 -5.96
CA ARG A 26 -4.37 -25.00 -7.23
C ARG A 26 -4.92 -24.21 -8.42
N ALA A 27 -6.22 -23.96 -8.46
CA ALA A 27 -6.88 -23.19 -9.51
C ALA A 27 -6.38 -21.75 -9.54
N MET A 28 -6.22 -21.11 -8.38
CA MET A 28 -5.62 -19.78 -8.22
C MET A 28 -4.20 -19.73 -8.75
N SER A 29 -3.37 -20.68 -8.33
CA SER A 29 -1.96 -20.76 -8.75
C SER A 29 -1.83 -20.93 -10.26
N PHE A 30 -2.72 -21.73 -10.86
CA PHE A 30 -2.77 -21.94 -12.30
C PHE A 30 -3.22 -20.67 -13.04
N LEU A 31 -4.28 -20.02 -12.56
CA LEU A 31 -4.80 -18.76 -13.10
C LEU A 31 -3.72 -17.68 -13.11
N LEU A 32 -3.08 -17.41 -11.96
CA LEU A 32 -2.04 -16.39 -11.85
C LEU A 32 -0.82 -16.70 -12.72
N LYS A 33 -0.43 -17.97 -12.84
CA LYS A 33 0.67 -18.38 -13.73
C LYS A 33 0.34 -18.07 -15.19
N ASN A 34 -0.88 -18.39 -15.65
CA ASN A 34 -1.32 -18.12 -17.03
C ASN A 34 -1.36 -16.61 -17.32
N LEU A 35 -1.98 -15.84 -16.42
CA LEU A 35 -2.06 -14.38 -16.54
C LEU A 35 -0.66 -13.74 -16.53
N SER A 36 0.26 -14.26 -15.72
CA SER A 36 1.63 -13.74 -15.64
C SER A 36 2.37 -13.88 -16.97
N VAL A 37 2.24 -15.05 -17.62
CA VAL A 37 2.84 -15.28 -18.94
C VAL A 37 2.24 -14.29 -19.96
N ARG A 38 0.91 -14.17 -20.00
CA ARG A 38 0.22 -13.25 -20.94
C ARG A 38 0.67 -11.80 -20.76
N ALA A 39 0.67 -11.31 -19.53
CA ALA A 39 1.10 -9.96 -19.20
C ALA A 39 2.57 -9.72 -19.56
N ALA A 40 3.44 -10.72 -19.39
CA ALA A 40 4.84 -10.60 -19.75
C ALA A 40 5.07 -10.56 -21.28
N THR A 41 4.29 -11.35 -22.03
CA THR A 41 4.39 -11.50 -23.49
C THR A 41 3.66 -10.43 -24.31
N GLY A 42 2.73 -9.67 -23.73
CA GLY A 42 1.90 -8.68 -24.45
C GLY A 42 2.64 -7.46 -25.04
N GLY A 43 3.97 -7.50 -25.12
CA GLY A 43 4.80 -6.40 -25.62
C GLY A 43 4.84 -5.18 -24.68
N PRO A 44 5.41 -4.06 -25.15
CA PRO A 44 5.58 -2.85 -24.32
C PRO A 44 4.27 -2.15 -23.96
N LEU A 45 3.24 -2.30 -24.80
CA LEU A 45 1.96 -1.61 -24.65
C LEU A 45 0.96 -2.38 -23.77
N PHE A 46 1.10 -3.72 -23.66
CA PHE A 46 0.20 -4.57 -22.89
C PHE A 46 0.95 -5.43 -21.85
N LYS A 47 1.37 -4.78 -20.76
CA LYS A 47 1.95 -5.42 -19.56
C LYS A 47 0.89 -5.76 -18.51
N PHE A 48 -0.27 -6.25 -18.95
CA PHE A 48 -1.44 -6.51 -18.12
C PHE A 48 -2.17 -7.76 -18.62
N ALA A 49 -2.77 -8.52 -17.70
CA ALA A 49 -3.71 -9.58 -18.04
C ALA A 49 -4.74 -9.76 -16.92
N ALA A 50 -5.98 -10.07 -17.30
CA ALA A 50 -7.05 -10.43 -16.39
C ALA A 50 -7.81 -11.67 -16.88
N GLY A 51 -8.37 -12.41 -15.94
CA GLY A 51 -9.08 -13.64 -16.26
C GLY A 51 -9.81 -14.26 -15.08
N LEU A 52 -10.50 -15.35 -15.38
CA LEU A 52 -11.26 -16.10 -14.39
C LEU A 52 -11.18 -17.62 -14.60
N THR A 53 -11.50 -18.37 -13.54
CA THR A 53 -11.67 -19.83 -13.59
C THR A 53 -13.09 -20.22 -14.01
N GLU A 54 -13.24 -21.35 -14.73
CA GLU A 54 -14.54 -21.90 -15.14
C GLU A 54 -15.29 -22.69 -14.06
N SER A 55 -14.68 -22.86 -12.88
CA SER A 55 -15.27 -23.60 -11.75
C SER A 55 -16.54 -22.93 -11.20
N SER A 56 -17.37 -23.73 -10.52
CA SER A 56 -18.55 -23.25 -9.77
C SER A 56 -18.19 -22.14 -8.78
N GLN A 57 -17.01 -22.22 -8.17
CA GLN A 57 -16.39 -21.13 -7.43
C GLN A 57 -15.50 -20.31 -8.38
N ARG A 58 -16.04 -19.21 -8.89
CA ARG A 58 -15.30 -18.33 -9.80
C ARG A 58 -14.24 -17.55 -9.04
N ILE A 59 -13.04 -17.59 -9.59
CA ILE A 59 -11.90 -16.80 -9.11
C ILE A 59 -11.63 -15.74 -10.15
N TYR A 60 -11.71 -14.47 -9.78
CA TYR A 60 -11.31 -13.36 -10.64
C TYR A 60 -9.89 -12.95 -10.28
N ALA A 61 -9.02 -12.79 -11.27
CA ALA A 61 -7.67 -12.30 -11.03
C ALA A 61 -7.20 -11.34 -12.12
N MET A 62 -6.29 -10.45 -11.73
CA MET A 62 -5.53 -9.59 -12.63
C MET A 62 -4.08 -9.47 -12.20
N VAL A 63 -3.21 -9.25 -13.17
CA VAL A 63 -1.79 -8.98 -12.96
C VAL A 63 -1.33 -7.85 -13.87
N GLN A 64 -0.36 -7.07 -13.42
CA GLN A 64 0.22 -5.97 -14.17
C GLN A 64 1.71 -5.80 -13.86
N CYS A 65 2.49 -5.42 -14.86
CA CYS A 65 3.87 -4.97 -14.72
C CYS A 65 4.02 -3.53 -15.21
N THR A 66 5.08 -2.84 -14.77
CA THR A 66 5.48 -1.57 -15.36
C THR A 66 6.04 -1.78 -16.78
N ARG A 67 5.82 -0.78 -17.65
CA ARG A 67 6.10 -0.90 -19.10
C ARG A 67 7.59 -0.98 -19.44
N ASP A 68 8.44 -0.52 -18.54
CA ASP A 68 9.90 -0.54 -18.64
C ASP A 68 10.50 -1.93 -18.47
N LEU A 69 9.74 -2.90 -17.95
CA LEU A 69 10.25 -4.25 -17.74
C LEU A 69 10.33 -5.07 -19.03
N SER A 70 11.47 -5.76 -19.20
CA SER A 70 11.60 -6.86 -20.14
C SER A 70 10.57 -7.96 -19.85
N GLN A 71 10.31 -8.84 -20.81
CA GLN A 71 9.46 -10.01 -20.60
C GLN A 71 9.95 -10.87 -19.43
N GLN A 72 11.25 -11.10 -19.33
CA GLN A 72 11.86 -11.90 -18.26
C GLN A 72 11.69 -11.23 -16.89
N ASN A 73 11.94 -9.92 -16.80
CA ASN A 73 11.83 -9.18 -15.53
C ASN A 73 10.37 -9.08 -15.06
N CYS A 74 9.42 -8.90 -15.98
CA CYS A 74 7.99 -8.93 -15.66
C CYS A 74 7.57 -10.31 -15.14
N SER A 75 7.95 -11.39 -15.82
CA SER A 75 7.68 -12.76 -15.37
C SER A 75 8.27 -13.03 -13.99
N ALA A 76 9.50 -12.58 -13.73
CA ALA A 76 10.16 -12.76 -12.44
C ALA A 76 9.45 -11.98 -11.31
N CYS A 77 9.05 -10.73 -11.57
CA CYS A 77 8.30 -9.92 -10.61
C CYS A 77 6.96 -10.58 -10.25
N LEU A 78 6.19 -10.98 -11.27
CA LEU A 78 4.89 -11.63 -11.08
C LEU A 78 5.01 -13.01 -10.43
N ALA A 79 6.05 -13.79 -10.74
CA ALA A 79 6.30 -15.07 -10.07
C ALA A 79 6.63 -14.87 -8.58
N THR A 80 7.47 -13.88 -8.26
CA THR A 80 7.78 -13.50 -6.88
C THR A 80 6.54 -13.06 -6.14
N GLY A 81 5.71 -12.20 -6.76
CA GLY A 81 4.43 -11.78 -6.22
C GLY A 81 3.47 -12.94 -5.99
N SER A 82 3.37 -13.88 -6.93
CA SER A 82 2.52 -15.07 -6.81
C SER A 82 2.97 -15.99 -5.68
N ASN A 83 4.28 -16.17 -5.49
CA ASN A 83 4.81 -16.98 -4.38
C ASN A 83 4.49 -16.34 -3.02
N ARG A 84 4.67 -15.02 -2.90
CA ARG A 84 4.27 -14.28 -1.68
C ARG A 84 2.76 -14.35 -1.45
N MET A 85 1.97 -14.28 -2.52
CA MET A 85 0.53 -14.41 -2.44
C MET A 85 0.10 -15.76 -1.85
N ARG A 86 0.74 -16.87 -2.25
CA ARG A 86 0.44 -18.18 -1.64
C ARG A 86 0.80 -18.24 -0.16
N ALA A 87 1.92 -17.64 0.22
CA ALA A 87 2.39 -17.66 1.61
C ALA A 87 1.45 -16.86 2.55
N ILE A 88 1.05 -15.65 2.14
CA ILE A 88 0.33 -14.73 3.03
C ILE A 88 -1.20 -14.84 2.90
N CYS A 89 -1.70 -15.23 1.72
CA CYS A 89 -3.13 -15.19 1.39
C CYS A 89 -3.75 -16.59 1.49
N TYR A 90 -3.16 -17.46 2.30
CA TYR A 90 -3.68 -18.79 2.53
C TYR A 90 -5.02 -18.72 3.29
N GLY A 91 -6.05 -19.38 2.76
CA GLY A 91 -7.37 -19.47 3.41
C GLY A 91 -8.22 -18.19 3.37
N ILE A 92 -7.96 -17.24 2.47
CA ILE A 92 -8.80 -16.04 2.29
C ILE A 92 -9.39 -15.94 0.88
N THR A 93 -10.47 -15.17 0.72
CA THR A 93 -11.25 -15.06 -0.53
C THR A 93 -10.84 -13.91 -1.45
N GLY A 94 -9.90 -13.08 -1.03
CA GLY A 94 -9.35 -12.02 -1.85
C GLY A 94 -7.99 -11.56 -1.33
N CYS A 95 -7.07 -11.23 -2.23
CA CYS A 95 -5.76 -10.74 -1.85
C CYS A 95 -5.13 -9.85 -2.92
N ARG A 96 -4.33 -8.89 -2.46
CA ARG A 96 -3.61 -7.94 -3.33
C ARG A 96 -2.14 -7.92 -2.94
N ILE A 97 -1.26 -7.99 -3.93
CA ILE A 97 0.18 -7.84 -3.78
C ILE A 97 0.60 -6.64 -4.61
N VAL A 98 1.11 -5.61 -3.93
CA VAL A 98 1.72 -4.44 -4.55
C VAL A 98 3.22 -4.52 -4.39
N GLN A 99 3.94 -4.51 -5.51
CA GLN A 99 5.40 -4.42 -5.58
C GLN A 99 5.79 -3.18 -6.40
N PRO A 100 7.04 -2.69 -6.32
CA PRO A 100 7.46 -1.49 -7.04
C PRO A 100 7.22 -1.55 -8.56
N SER A 101 7.33 -2.75 -9.16
CA SER A 101 7.26 -2.94 -10.61
C SER A 101 6.14 -3.87 -11.07
N CYS A 102 5.35 -4.44 -10.16
CA CYS A 102 4.24 -5.29 -10.52
C CYS A 102 3.14 -5.34 -9.46
N PHE A 103 1.94 -5.70 -9.90
CA PHE A 103 0.73 -5.78 -9.11
C PHE A 103 0.00 -7.09 -9.41
N LEU A 104 -0.54 -7.72 -8.37
CA LEU A 104 -1.37 -8.92 -8.48
C LEU A 104 -2.60 -8.76 -7.59
N ARG A 105 -3.77 -9.15 -8.08
CA ARG A 105 -5.03 -9.15 -7.33
C ARG A 105 -5.85 -10.37 -7.69
N TYR A 106 -6.41 -11.02 -6.69
CA TYR A 106 -7.50 -11.97 -6.88
C TYR A 106 -8.64 -11.68 -5.91
N GLU A 107 -9.87 -11.95 -6.32
CA GLU A 107 -11.07 -11.93 -5.48
C GLU A 107 -12.09 -12.94 -6.03
N ILE A 108 -12.95 -13.50 -5.17
CA ILE A 108 -14.08 -14.33 -5.61
C ILE A 108 -15.25 -13.48 -6.14
N ASN A 109 -15.30 -12.20 -5.79
CA ASN A 109 -16.29 -11.25 -6.27
C ASN A 109 -15.78 -10.59 -7.55
N LEU A 110 -16.67 -10.32 -8.49
CA LEU A 110 -16.33 -9.64 -9.74
C LEU A 110 -15.85 -8.21 -9.45
N PHE A 111 -14.64 -7.88 -9.90
CA PHE A 111 -14.08 -6.52 -9.86
C PHE A 111 -13.58 -6.05 -11.23
N LEU A 112 -13.80 -6.85 -12.27
CA LEU A 112 -13.36 -6.55 -13.63
C LEU A 112 -14.48 -5.81 -14.36
N ASP A 113 -14.31 -4.52 -14.61
CA ASP A 113 -15.33 -3.66 -15.21
C ASP A 113 -15.53 -3.88 -16.73
N ASN A 114 -14.57 -4.52 -17.42
CA ASN A 114 -14.60 -4.67 -18.88
C ASN A 114 -14.46 -6.14 -19.33
N PRO A 115 -15.49 -6.75 -19.97
CA PRO A 115 -15.46 -8.14 -20.41
C PRO A 115 -14.54 -8.42 -21.61
N ALA A 116 -14.14 -7.40 -22.39
CA ALA A 116 -13.35 -7.60 -23.62
C ALA A 116 -11.92 -8.11 -23.38
N ASN A 117 -11.40 -7.97 -22.16
CA ASN A 117 -10.03 -8.38 -21.78
C ASN A 117 -10.01 -9.59 -20.83
N ILE A 118 -11.14 -10.25 -20.60
CA ILE A 118 -11.26 -11.36 -19.66
C ILE A 118 -10.93 -12.66 -20.37
N THR A 119 -9.83 -13.28 -19.98
CA THR A 119 -9.51 -14.64 -20.41
C THR A 119 -10.15 -15.65 -19.47
N ILE A 120 -10.92 -16.58 -20.03
CA ILE A 120 -11.36 -17.75 -19.30
C ILE A 120 -10.24 -18.80 -19.33
N VAL A 121 -9.81 -19.26 -18.16
CA VAL A 121 -8.72 -20.23 -18.01
C VAL A 121 -9.32 -21.57 -17.60
N PRO A 122 -9.35 -22.58 -18.50
CA PRO A 122 -9.83 -23.91 -18.18
C PRO A 122 -8.91 -24.54 -17.15
N PHE A 123 -9.48 -25.00 -16.04
CA PHE A 123 -8.74 -25.73 -15.02
C PHE A 123 -9.32 -27.14 -14.88
N SER A 124 -8.51 -28.15 -15.20
CA SER A 124 -8.84 -29.55 -14.95
C SER A 124 -8.01 -30.04 -13.77
N PRO A 125 -8.61 -30.46 -12.64
CA PRO A 125 -7.85 -31.04 -11.55
C PRO A 125 -7.16 -32.33 -12.03
N PRO A 126 -5.88 -32.56 -11.70
CA PRO A 126 -5.23 -33.81 -12.04
C PRO A 126 -5.86 -34.95 -11.22
N SER A 127 -6.11 -36.08 -11.88
CA SER A 127 -6.67 -37.30 -11.30
C SER A 127 -5.89 -37.77 -10.07
N PRO A 128 -6.55 -38.27 -8.99
CA PRO A 128 -5.84 -38.81 -7.84
C PRO A 128 -5.15 -40.12 -8.21
N SER A 129 -3.81 -40.13 -8.16
CA SER A 129 -2.99 -41.35 -8.18
C SER A 129 -2.71 -41.82 -6.74
N PRO A 130 -2.48 -43.13 -6.53
CA PRO A 130 -2.85 -43.83 -5.30
C PRO A 130 -1.99 -43.52 -4.09
N THR A 131 -2.66 -43.54 -2.94
CA THR A 131 -2.19 -43.46 -1.56
C THR A 131 -1.11 -44.50 -1.25
N GLU A 132 0.00 -44.05 -0.67
CA GLU A 132 1.02 -44.90 -0.02
C GLU A 132 1.07 -44.54 1.48
N PRO A 133 1.30 -45.51 2.39
CA PRO A 133 0.70 -45.47 3.72
C PRO A 133 1.48 -44.66 4.77
N SER A 134 0.69 -44.19 5.73
CA SER A 134 1.08 -43.55 6.99
C SER A 134 2.01 -44.42 7.84
N PRO A 135 3.02 -43.84 8.52
CA PRO A 135 3.64 -44.47 9.67
C PRO A 135 2.89 -44.17 10.96
N SER A 136 2.78 -45.21 11.78
CA SER A 136 2.14 -45.34 13.09
C SER A 136 2.86 -44.55 14.22
N PRO A 137 2.19 -44.33 15.37
CA PRO A 137 2.68 -43.49 16.45
C PRO A 137 3.68 -44.23 17.35
N THR A 138 4.74 -43.53 17.78
CA THR A 138 5.61 -43.98 18.87
C THR A 138 5.32 -43.15 20.11
N GLU A 139 4.83 -43.81 21.16
CA GLU A 139 4.72 -43.28 22.53
C GLU A 139 6.10 -42.87 23.07
N GLY A 140 6.20 -41.62 23.50
CA GLY A 140 7.37 -41.05 24.16
C GLY A 140 6.97 -40.38 25.47
N LYS A 141 6.88 -41.18 26.52
CA LYS A 141 7.15 -40.93 27.95
C LYS A 141 7.24 -39.45 28.40
N GLY A 142 6.27 -39.04 29.23
CA GLY A 142 6.27 -37.75 29.92
C GLY A 142 7.46 -37.57 30.86
N ASN A 143 7.99 -36.35 30.90
CA ASN A 143 8.84 -35.84 31.96
C ASN A 143 8.29 -34.49 32.46
N ASN A 144 7.85 -34.49 33.70
CA ASN A 144 7.44 -33.28 34.39
C ASN A 144 8.72 -32.55 34.80
N THR A 145 9.06 -31.46 34.11
CA THR A 145 10.14 -30.57 34.57
C THR A 145 9.52 -29.25 35.00
N SER A 146 9.57 -29.06 36.31
CA SER A 146 9.26 -27.86 37.07
C SER A 146 9.41 -26.55 36.29
N HIS A 147 8.33 -25.76 36.27
CA HIS A 147 8.40 -24.35 35.95
C HIS A 147 9.25 -23.66 37.01
N THR A 148 10.56 -23.61 36.78
CA THR A 148 11.45 -22.73 37.54
C THR A 148 11.11 -21.32 37.09
N THR A 149 10.18 -20.71 37.81
CA THR A 149 9.86 -19.28 37.77
C THR A 149 11.17 -18.50 37.92
N ARG A 150 11.81 -18.19 36.80
CA ARG A 150 12.84 -17.15 36.74
C ARG A 150 12.09 -15.83 36.79
N THR A 151 11.88 -15.35 38.00
CA THR A 151 11.54 -13.96 38.29
C THR A 151 12.65 -13.10 37.68
N ILE A 152 12.38 -12.45 36.55
CA ILE A 152 13.23 -11.39 36.04
C ILE A 152 13.05 -10.24 37.03
N ILE A 153 13.98 -10.11 37.98
CA ILE A 153 14.14 -8.85 38.72
C ILE A 153 14.70 -7.87 37.69
N ILE A 154 13.82 -7.22 36.95
CA ILE A 154 14.16 -5.93 36.36
C ILE A 154 14.55 -5.11 37.58
N SER A 155 15.84 -4.81 37.75
CA SER A 155 16.28 -3.94 38.85
C SER A 155 15.36 -2.72 38.83
N VAL A 156 14.86 -2.28 39.97
CA VAL A 156 13.94 -1.12 40.03
C VAL A 156 14.56 0.05 39.23
N GLY A 157 15.89 0.17 39.25
CA GLY A 157 16.66 1.05 38.39
C GLY A 157 16.49 0.81 36.87
N ALA A 158 16.54 -0.43 36.36
CA ALA A 158 16.30 -0.72 34.95
C ALA A 158 14.85 -0.43 34.53
N LEU A 159 13.86 -0.71 35.39
CA LEU A 159 12.45 -0.39 35.09
C LEU A 159 12.25 1.13 35.08
N LEU A 160 12.82 1.83 36.07
CA LEU A 160 12.79 3.29 36.15
C LEU A 160 13.53 3.94 34.97
N LEU A 161 14.70 3.43 34.57
CA LEU A 161 15.42 3.92 33.39
C LEU A 161 14.63 3.69 32.12
N VAL A 162 14.00 2.52 31.94
CA VAL A 162 13.13 2.26 30.79
C VAL A 162 11.94 3.22 30.79
N VAL A 163 11.28 3.43 31.93
CA VAL A 163 10.16 4.38 32.04
C VAL A 163 10.62 5.81 31.77
N GLN A 164 11.77 6.24 32.29
CA GLN A 164 12.34 7.56 32.04
C GLN A 164 12.68 7.76 30.55
N LEU A 165 13.29 6.77 29.92
CA LEU A 165 13.57 6.79 28.48
C LEU A 165 12.28 6.80 27.66
N LEU A 166 11.25 6.05 28.06
CA LEU A 166 9.94 6.07 27.42
C LEU A 166 9.24 7.43 27.58
N VAL A 167 9.28 8.04 28.76
CA VAL A 167 8.71 9.37 29.02
C VAL A 167 9.45 10.44 28.23
N LEU A 168 10.80 10.42 28.23
CA LEU A 168 11.61 11.32 27.42
C LEU A 168 11.33 11.14 25.92
N TRP A 169 11.14 9.90 25.46
CA TRP A 169 10.77 9.60 24.09
C TRP A 169 9.36 10.08 23.73
N ILE A 170 8.39 9.94 24.63
CA ILE A 170 7.03 10.48 24.45
C ILE A 170 7.09 12.01 24.37
N ILE A 171 7.82 12.67 25.28
CA ILE A 171 7.99 14.13 25.28
C ILE A 171 8.70 14.61 23.99
N PHE A 172 9.73 13.88 23.55
CA PHE A 172 10.45 14.20 22.31
C PHE A 172 9.56 14.01 21.07
N ARG A 173 8.73 12.97 21.04
CA ARG A 173 7.74 12.74 19.98
C ARG A 173 6.70 13.85 19.91
N GLN A 174 6.14 14.23 21.05
CA GLN A 174 5.14 15.31 21.15
C GLN A 174 5.72 16.67 20.72
N ARG A 175 6.98 16.96 21.06
CA ARG A 175 7.65 18.21 20.63
C ARG A 175 7.82 18.31 19.11
N LYS A 176 8.26 17.22 18.46
CA LYS A 176 8.43 17.14 17.00
C LYS A 176 7.10 17.33 16.24
N ALA A 177 6.01 16.79 16.78
CA ALA A 177 4.70 16.90 16.17
C ALA A 177 4.12 18.31 16.28
N LYS A 178 4.22 18.93 17.47
CA LYS A 178 3.77 20.32 17.72
C LYS A 178 4.51 21.34 16.83
N GLU A 179 5.83 21.17 16.67
CA GLU A 179 6.64 22.03 15.80
C GLU A 179 6.14 21.99 14.34
N THR A 180 5.73 20.81 13.84
CA THR A 180 5.22 20.66 12.46
C THR A 180 3.91 21.42 12.24
N VAL A 181 3.01 21.45 13.23
CA VAL A 181 1.73 22.16 13.14
C VAL A 181 1.94 23.67 13.13
N GLU A 182 2.81 24.19 14.00
CA GLU A 182 3.14 25.62 14.07
C GLU A 182 3.79 26.11 12.78
N THR A 183 4.66 25.31 12.16
CA THR A 183 5.34 25.67 10.90
C THR A 183 4.42 25.80 9.68
N THR A 184 3.16 25.37 9.77
CA THR A 184 2.13 25.53 8.73
C THR A 184 1.13 26.66 9.01
N ASN A 185 1.35 27.46 10.06
CA ASN A 185 0.36 28.42 10.61
C ASN A 185 -0.99 27.73 10.88
N ASN A 186 -0.98 26.60 11.60
CA ASN A 186 -2.18 25.82 11.93
C ASN A 186 -3.01 25.40 10.69
N PHE A 187 -2.35 25.03 9.59
CA PHE A 187 -3.01 24.64 8.34
C PHE A 187 -3.97 25.71 7.77
N SER A 188 -3.58 26.99 7.87
CA SER A 188 -4.32 28.10 7.25
C SER A 188 -4.54 27.84 5.75
N GLU A 189 -5.71 28.20 5.23
CA GLU A 189 -6.04 28.11 3.80
C GLU A 189 -5.09 28.96 2.93
N GLU A 190 -4.47 29.99 3.48
CA GLU A 190 -3.45 30.80 2.79
C GLU A 190 -2.20 29.99 2.42
N ASN A 191 -1.90 28.95 3.19
CA ASN A 191 -0.77 28.07 2.95
C ASN A 191 -1.16 26.84 2.12
N LYS A 192 -2.41 26.72 1.68
CA LYS A 192 -2.87 25.55 0.93
C LYS A 192 -2.29 25.54 -0.48
N LEU A 193 -1.56 24.47 -0.79
CA LEU A 193 -0.97 24.23 -2.11
C LEU A 193 -1.92 23.44 -3.03
N GLY A 194 -2.75 22.57 -2.45
CA GLY A 194 -3.70 21.77 -3.21
C GLY A 194 -4.47 20.78 -2.35
N GLN A 195 -5.57 20.25 -2.88
CA GLN A 195 -6.42 19.28 -2.21
C GLN A 195 -6.88 18.22 -3.21
N GLY A 196 -6.85 16.96 -2.81
CA GLY A 196 -7.35 15.82 -3.58
C GLY A 196 -8.05 14.80 -2.67
N GLY A 197 -8.41 13.65 -3.23
CA GLY A 197 -9.08 12.57 -2.47
C GLY A 197 -8.28 12.04 -1.28
N PHE A 198 -6.96 12.18 -1.33
CA PHE A 198 -6.01 11.70 -0.31
C PHE A 198 -5.65 12.76 0.74
N GLY A 199 -6.38 13.88 0.78
CA GLY A 199 -6.16 14.97 1.74
C GLY A 199 -5.63 16.26 1.11
N THR A 200 -5.11 17.13 1.97
CA THR A 200 -4.74 18.51 1.62
C THR A 200 -3.24 18.71 1.84
N VAL A 201 -2.60 19.42 0.92
CA VAL A 201 -1.18 19.77 0.98
C VAL A 201 -1.04 21.25 1.33
N TYR A 202 -0.22 21.54 2.33
CA TYR A 202 0.06 22.89 2.81
C TYR A 202 1.55 23.20 2.67
N LYS A 203 1.88 24.47 2.44
CA LYS A 203 3.23 25.00 2.56
C LYS A 203 3.52 25.23 4.04
N GLY A 204 4.72 24.86 4.47
CA GLY A 204 5.24 25.19 5.78
C GLY A 204 6.68 25.71 5.70
N ARG A 205 7.16 26.28 6.80
CA ARG A 205 8.55 26.72 6.91
C ARG A 205 9.13 26.29 8.24
N LEU A 206 10.14 25.43 8.22
CA LEU A 206 10.83 24.97 9.42
C LEU A 206 11.57 26.14 10.11
N PRO A 207 11.84 26.08 11.43
CA PRO A 207 12.55 27.13 12.16
C PRO A 207 13.95 27.44 11.60
N ILE A 208 14.56 26.46 10.95
CA ILE A 208 15.84 26.57 10.24
C ILE A 208 15.74 27.33 8.89
N GLY A 209 14.56 27.86 8.54
CA GLY A 209 14.31 28.64 7.32
C GLY A 209 13.99 27.83 6.07
N GLN A 210 14.00 26.50 6.17
CA GLN A 210 13.72 25.58 5.07
C GLN A 210 12.22 25.48 4.78
N ASP A 211 11.84 25.70 3.53
CA ASP A 211 10.47 25.50 3.05
C ASP A 211 10.15 24.00 2.89
N ILE A 212 8.96 23.61 3.32
CA ILE A 212 8.46 22.22 3.30
C ILE A 212 7.03 22.18 2.72
N ALA A 213 6.64 21.01 2.23
CA ALA A 213 5.27 20.70 1.89
C ALA A 213 4.73 19.63 2.85
N VAL A 214 3.61 19.93 3.52
CA VAL A 214 2.98 19.05 4.51
C VAL A 214 1.68 18.52 3.94
N LYS A 215 1.62 17.23 3.64
CA LYS A 215 0.41 16.54 3.23
C LYS A 215 -0.32 16.01 4.46
N ARG A 216 -1.50 16.55 4.73
CA ARG A 216 -2.41 16.13 5.79
C ARG A 216 -3.49 15.23 5.20
N PHE A 217 -3.51 13.97 5.61
CA PHE A 217 -4.52 13.01 5.16
C PHE A 217 -5.85 13.26 5.85
N SER A 218 -6.94 12.85 5.22
CA SER A 218 -8.28 12.97 5.81
C SER A 218 -8.40 12.09 7.06
N SER A 219 -9.15 12.57 8.06
CA SER A 219 -9.40 11.88 9.33
C SER A 219 -10.41 10.72 9.24
N ASN A 220 -10.76 10.26 8.04
CA ASN A 220 -11.62 9.10 7.82
C ASN A 220 -10.84 7.82 8.20
N SER A 221 -10.83 7.53 9.50
CA SER A 221 -9.77 6.83 10.25
C SER A 221 -9.17 5.58 9.60
N ARG A 222 -9.98 4.69 9.01
CA ARG A 222 -9.46 3.46 8.40
C ARG A 222 -8.82 3.69 7.03
N GLN A 223 -9.46 4.49 6.17
CA GLN A 223 -8.95 4.78 4.83
C GLN A 223 -7.71 5.68 4.90
N GLY A 224 -7.75 6.73 5.73
CA GLY A 224 -6.62 7.64 5.92
C GLY A 224 -5.38 6.94 6.49
N ASP A 225 -5.55 5.98 7.41
CA ASP A 225 -4.45 5.18 7.95
C ASP A 225 -3.80 4.28 6.91
N GLU A 226 -4.59 3.64 6.04
CA GLU A 226 -4.08 2.80 4.95
C GLU A 226 -3.37 3.63 3.90
N GLU A 227 -3.95 4.75 3.48
CA GLU A 227 -3.35 5.66 2.51
C GLU A 227 -2.02 6.24 3.02
N PHE A 228 -1.99 6.66 4.28
CA PHE A 228 -0.78 7.14 4.93
C PHE A 228 0.30 6.06 4.99
N LYS A 229 -0.04 4.83 5.44
CA LYS A 229 0.91 3.72 5.52
C LYS A 229 1.44 3.33 4.14
N ASN A 230 0.58 3.29 3.13
CA ASN A 230 0.97 3.01 1.74
C ASN A 230 2.01 4.01 1.26
N GLU A 231 1.74 5.31 1.44
CA GLU A 231 2.62 6.37 0.96
C GLU A 231 3.96 6.38 1.72
N VAL A 232 3.96 6.21 3.05
CA VAL A 232 5.21 6.05 3.82
C VAL A 232 6.02 4.86 3.32
N LEU A 233 5.40 3.68 3.15
CA LEU A 233 6.11 2.46 2.78
C LEU A 233 6.69 2.52 1.37
N LEU A 234 5.98 3.14 0.43
CA LEU A 234 6.42 3.31 -0.95
C LEU A 234 7.54 4.35 -1.03
N VAL A 235 7.33 5.54 -0.46
CA VAL A 235 8.29 6.64 -0.57
C VAL A 235 9.57 6.34 0.23
N ALA A 236 9.49 5.60 1.34
CA ALA A 236 10.67 5.15 2.07
C ALA A 236 11.58 4.20 1.25
N LYS A 237 11.02 3.49 0.27
CA LYS A 237 11.76 2.57 -0.61
C LYS A 237 12.23 3.23 -1.92
N LEU A 238 11.78 4.44 -2.20
CA LEU A 238 11.97 5.11 -3.48
C LEU A 238 12.75 6.42 -3.28
N GLN A 239 14.08 6.29 -3.14
CA GLN A 239 14.98 7.44 -3.16
C GLN A 239 15.53 7.60 -4.58
N HIS A 240 14.98 8.55 -5.33
CA HIS A 240 15.42 8.83 -6.70
C HIS A 240 15.44 10.33 -6.95
N ARG A 241 16.38 10.81 -7.78
CA ARG A 241 16.59 12.25 -8.08
C ARG A 241 15.37 12.96 -8.69
N ASN A 242 14.41 12.22 -9.23
CA ASN A 242 13.19 12.73 -9.87
C ASN A 242 11.93 12.50 -9.02
N LEU A 243 12.08 12.07 -7.77
CA LEU A 243 10.98 11.92 -6.82
C LEU A 243 11.17 12.91 -5.68
N VAL A 244 10.09 13.57 -5.28
CA VAL A 244 10.11 14.53 -4.18
C VAL A 244 10.52 13.80 -2.90
N ARG A 245 11.56 14.30 -2.23
CA ARG A 245 12.11 13.64 -1.06
C ARG A 245 11.18 13.79 0.15
N LEU A 246 10.88 12.66 0.78
CA LEU A 246 10.26 12.63 2.10
C LEU A 246 11.31 13.03 3.15
N ILE A 247 11.02 14.09 3.90
CA ILE A 247 11.83 14.57 5.03
C ILE A 247 11.43 13.84 6.31
N GLY A 248 10.14 13.59 6.49
CA GLY A 248 9.62 12.92 7.68
C GLY A 248 8.12 12.73 7.66
N PHE A 249 7.59 12.25 8.77
CA PHE A 249 6.15 12.06 8.96
C PHE A 249 5.75 12.32 10.41
N CYS A 250 4.47 12.63 10.62
CA CYS A 250 3.86 12.76 11.94
C CYS A 250 2.65 11.82 12.04
N LEU A 251 2.61 11.09 13.16
CA LEU A 251 1.55 10.17 13.55
C LEU A 251 1.17 10.52 15.00
N GLU A 252 0.21 11.42 15.18
CA GLU A 252 -0.23 11.86 16.50
C GLU A 252 -1.75 11.97 16.56
N GLY A 253 -2.40 11.24 17.46
CA GLY A 253 -3.86 11.19 17.54
C GLY A 253 -4.49 10.75 16.21
N GLU A 254 -5.38 11.58 15.67
CA GLU A 254 -6.00 11.42 14.34
C GLU A 254 -5.19 12.07 13.21
N GLU A 255 -4.14 12.82 13.54
CA GLU A 255 -3.31 13.50 12.54
C GLU A 255 -2.37 12.52 11.86
N ARG A 256 -2.35 12.62 10.53
CA ARG A 256 -1.51 11.84 9.62
C ARG A 256 -0.86 12.82 8.66
N LEU A 257 0.41 13.14 8.92
CA LEU A 257 1.13 14.16 8.15
C LEU A 257 2.36 13.56 7.47
N LEU A 258 2.55 13.85 6.19
CA LEU A 258 3.81 13.60 5.48
C LEU A 258 4.49 14.92 5.16
N ILE A 259 5.78 15.00 5.48
CA ILE A 259 6.59 16.19 5.33
C ILE A 259 7.56 15.94 4.19
N TYR A 260 7.39 16.69 3.11
CA TYR A 260 8.20 16.66 1.91
C TYR A 260 9.04 17.93 1.80
N GLU A 261 10.10 17.86 1.00
CA GLU A 261 10.73 19.08 0.52
C GLU A 261 9.78 19.89 -0.37
N PHE A 262 9.83 21.22 -0.23
CA PHE A 262 9.01 22.09 -1.06
C PHE A 262 9.59 22.21 -2.48
N VAL A 263 8.73 22.07 -3.48
CA VAL A 263 9.08 22.24 -4.90
C VAL A 263 8.45 23.55 -5.40
N PRO A 264 9.25 24.55 -5.82
CA PRO A 264 8.76 25.92 -6.05
C PRO A 264 7.89 26.11 -7.30
N ASN A 265 7.87 25.17 -8.25
CA ASN A 265 7.17 25.32 -9.53
C ASN A 265 5.74 24.75 -9.57
N SER A 266 5.15 24.50 -8.40
CA SER A 266 3.83 23.89 -8.24
C SER A 266 3.68 22.55 -8.98
N SER A 267 2.45 22.04 -9.10
CA SER A 267 2.16 20.81 -9.83
C SER A 267 2.26 21.02 -11.34
N LEU A 268 2.68 19.98 -12.06
CA LEU A 268 2.69 19.96 -13.52
C LEU A 268 1.29 20.23 -14.10
N ASP A 269 0.24 19.77 -13.41
CA ASP A 269 -1.16 20.04 -13.75
C ASP A 269 -1.45 21.54 -13.82
N GLN A 270 -0.96 22.32 -12.86
CA GLN A 270 -1.10 23.77 -12.88
C GLN A 270 -0.30 24.43 -14.00
N PHE A 271 0.83 23.86 -14.40
CA PHE A 271 1.61 24.37 -15.52
C PHE A 271 0.93 24.09 -16.87
N ILE A 272 0.37 22.89 -17.05
CA ILE A 272 -0.28 22.47 -18.29
C ILE A 272 -1.67 23.09 -18.45
N PHE A 273 -2.49 23.11 -17.38
CA PHE A 273 -3.90 23.50 -17.45
C PHE A 273 -4.21 24.83 -16.75
N GLY A 274 -3.24 25.44 -16.06
CA GLY A 274 -3.45 26.69 -15.32
C GLY A 274 -3.69 27.91 -16.22
N MET A 275 -3.16 27.92 -17.44
CA MET A 275 -3.36 29.02 -18.40
C MET A 275 -4.82 29.10 -18.89
N GLU A 276 -5.50 27.96 -19.02
CA GLU A 276 -6.89 27.89 -19.50
C GLU A 276 -7.91 28.42 -18.46
N LYS A 277 -7.50 28.52 -17.19
CA LYS A 277 -8.30 29.11 -16.10
C LYS A 277 -8.17 30.62 -16.00
N LEU A 278 -7.06 31.20 -16.47
CA LEU A 278 -6.87 32.66 -16.50
C LEU A 278 -7.68 33.29 -17.65
N GLU A 279 -7.70 32.67 -18.83
CA GLU A 279 -8.46 33.16 -19.99
C GLU A 279 -9.98 33.16 -19.74
N ARG A 280 -10.52 32.15 -19.04
CA ARG A 280 -11.95 32.13 -18.66
C ARG A 280 -12.33 33.17 -17.60
N ARG A 281 -11.37 33.66 -16.81
CA ARG A 281 -11.63 34.63 -15.74
C ARG A 281 -11.67 36.07 -16.25
N ASP A 282 -10.94 36.36 -17.33
CA ASP A 282 -10.99 37.65 -18.03
C ASP A 282 -12.17 37.78 -19.01
N GLY A 283 -12.68 36.66 -19.55
CA GLY A 283 -13.86 36.66 -20.42
C GLY A 283 -15.20 37.07 -19.76
N SER A 284 -15.25 37.21 -18.43
CA SER A 284 -16.47 37.59 -17.70
C SER A 284 -16.49 39.05 -17.21
N LYS A 285 -15.50 39.89 -17.57
CA LYS A 285 -15.43 41.29 -17.10
C LYS A 285 -15.51 42.39 -18.17
N SER A 286 -15.79 42.06 -19.43
CA SER A 286 -15.98 43.09 -20.47
C SER A 286 -17.29 42.88 -21.22
N HIS A 287 -18.40 43.34 -20.62
CA HIS A 287 -19.54 43.94 -21.35
C HIS A 287 -20.57 44.50 -20.34
N ARG A 288 -20.28 45.69 -19.79
CA ARG A 288 -21.33 46.65 -19.42
C ARG A 288 -20.75 48.05 -19.23
N SER A 289 -21.49 49.04 -19.75
CA SER A 289 -21.25 50.49 -19.72
C SER A 289 -20.10 50.99 -20.60
N ASN A 290 -20.17 52.12 -21.30
CA ASN A 290 -21.23 53.03 -21.73
C ASN A 290 -20.51 53.99 -22.68
N PHE A 291 -21.09 54.34 -23.82
CA PHE A 291 -20.92 55.68 -24.38
C PHE A 291 -22.19 56.11 -25.13
N LYS A 292 -22.98 56.95 -24.45
CA LYS A 292 -23.70 58.10 -25.02
C LYS A 292 -22.62 59.05 -25.57
N GLU A 293 -22.74 59.80 -26.66
CA GLU A 293 -23.87 60.38 -27.40
C GLU A 293 -23.67 60.19 -28.91
#